data_AF-Q2U831-F1
#
_entry.id   AF-Q2U831-F1
#
_cell.length_a   1.000
_cell.length_b   1.000
_cell.length_c   1.000
_cell.angle_alpha   90.00
_cell.angle_beta   90.00
_cell.angle_gamma   90.00
#
_symmetry.space_group_name_H-M   'P 1'
#
loop_
_entity.id
_entity.type
_entity.pdbx_description
1 polymer ?
#
loop_
_entity_poly.entity_id
_entity_poly.type
_entity_poly.pdbx_seq_one_letter_code
_entity_poly.pdbx_strand_id
1 'polypeptide(L)'
;MFTENTTKWHATECSIQPIIHSFNATVTNNIYNETTIATWETSWATWDQDLNISDSELQKIPAGMYFNPPWGLEQGITPNTSFMFSDLAASSLDTFFQDLFTGVWFMRSMYSSSFIPSSLNMYAAPDFIQVMAIGNITGCDVGSMDKLQCAMENVAAAVTKSFRDSVFIADSDPVSASMAVGRAMASVNYVEVRWQWIVLPGLVWVLGAVTLVGSMWKSRGVRAPKWRNDPVPLLFLFRGRGEDAVGVAEREVEEKAEGLRVRLYESNGRMALG
;
A
#
# COMPACT_ATOMS: atom_id res chain seq x y z
N MET A 1 3.33 -46.55 36.13
CA MET A 1 4.55 -45.78 36.46
C MET A 1 4.84 -44.89 35.25
N PHE A 2 4.22 -43.71 35.21
CA PHE A 2 4.44 -42.72 34.14
C PHE A 2 5.46 -41.73 34.65
N THR A 3 6.73 -42.10 34.59
CA THR A 3 7.85 -41.26 35.02
C THR A 3 8.74 -41.01 33.82
N GLU A 4 8.25 -40.20 32.90
CA GLU A 4 9.06 -39.32 32.06
C GLU A 4 8.11 -38.30 31.41
N ASN A 5 8.24 -37.04 31.81
CA ASN A 5 7.44 -35.93 31.30
C ASN A 5 7.95 -35.58 29.89
N THR A 6 7.47 -36.30 28.88
CA THR A 6 7.85 -36.15 27.45
C THR A 6 6.93 -35.16 26.70
N THR A 7 6.13 -34.38 27.42
CA THR A 7 5.20 -33.45 26.77
C THR A 7 5.96 -32.23 26.23
N LYS A 8 5.79 -31.93 24.94
CA LYS A 8 6.37 -30.74 24.27
C LYS A 8 5.73 -29.42 24.73
N TRP A 9 4.76 -29.47 25.63
CA TRP A 9 3.92 -28.34 26.00
C TRP A 9 4.23 -27.93 27.43
N HIS A 10 4.66 -26.69 27.60
CA HIS A 10 4.94 -26.08 28.89
C HIS A 10 3.91 -25.00 29.19
N ALA A 11 3.36 -25.01 30.41
CA ALA A 11 2.54 -23.90 30.89
C ALA A 11 3.46 -22.73 31.25
N THR A 12 3.15 -21.54 30.75
CA THR A 12 3.90 -20.31 31.02
C THR A 12 2.89 -19.19 31.28
N GLU A 13 3.24 -18.27 32.17
CA GLU A 13 2.43 -17.11 32.51
C GLU A 13 3.24 -15.85 32.21
N CYS A 14 2.59 -14.85 31.61
CA CYS A 14 3.16 -13.53 31.35
C CYS A 14 2.12 -12.48 31.69
N SER A 15 2.57 -11.32 32.19
CA SER A 15 1.71 -10.16 32.41
C SER A 15 2.26 -8.95 31.65
N ILE A 16 1.37 -8.16 31.07
CA ILE A 16 1.70 -6.86 30.47
C ILE A 16 1.25 -5.81 31.46
N GLN A 17 2.18 -4.97 31.89
CA GLN A 17 1.90 -3.90 32.86
C GLN A 17 2.30 -2.55 32.25
N PRO A 18 1.43 -1.53 32.34
CA PRO A 18 1.80 -0.18 31.95
C PRO A 18 2.82 0.40 32.92
N ILE A 19 3.84 1.06 32.37
CA ILE A 19 4.88 1.76 33.13
C ILE A 19 5.12 3.13 32.52
N ILE A 20 5.69 4.05 33.30
CA ILE A 20 6.22 5.31 32.74
C ILE A 20 7.70 5.10 32.44
N HIS A 21 8.08 5.35 31.19
CA HIS A 21 9.45 5.18 30.70
C HIS A 21 9.99 6.52 30.21
N SER A 22 11.03 7.02 30.88
CA SER A 22 11.80 8.19 30.45
C SER A 22 13.03 7.71 29.69
N PHE A 23 13.19 8.19 28.46
CA PHE A 23 14.27 7.78 27.57
C PHE A 23 14.72 8.95 26.68
N ASN A 24 15.94 8.86 26.18
CA ASN A 24 16.45 9.75 25.15
C ASN A 24 16.51 8.99 23.82
N ALA A 25 15.80 9.50 22.81
CA ALA A 25 15.75 8.93 21.48
C ALA A 25 16.69 9.68 20.53
N THR A 26 17.47 8.93 19.76
CA THR A 26 18.40 9.47 18.76
C THR A 26 18.24 8.73 17.44
N VAL A 27 18.36 9.46 16.33
CA VAL A 27 18.38 8.88 14.99
C VAL A 27 19.69 9.27 14.32
N THR A 28 20.53 8.27 14.01
CA THR A 28 21.80 8.48 13.31
C THR A 28 21.88 7.56 12.11
N ASN A 29 22.13 8.10 10.91
CA ASN A 29 22.19 7.33 9.65
C ASN A 29 20.95 6.44 9.41
N ASN A 30 19.74 6.97 9.68
CA ASN A 30 18.47 6.24 9.63
C ASN A 30 18.36 5.04 10.60
N ILE A 31 19.26 4.93 11.58
CA ILE A 31 19.17 3.96 12.67
C ILE A 31 18.61 4.68 13.89
N TYR A 32 17.46 4.21 14.36
CA TYR A 32 16.83 4.67 15.60
C TYR A 32 17.48 3.97 16.80
N ASN A 33 17.83 4.73 17.83
CA ASN A 33 18.39 4.22 19.07
C ASN A 33 17.77 4.93 20.28
N GLU A 34 17.38 4.17 21.29
CA GLU A 34 16.84 4.67 22.56
C GLU A 34 17.81 4.37 23.69
N THR A 35 17.98 5.33 24.59
CA THR A 35 18.72 5.16 25.83
C THR A 35 17.79 5.43 27.01
N THR A 36 17.55 4.41 27.83
CA THR A 36 16.70 4.53 29.02
C THR A 36 17.36 5.45 30.05
N ILE A 37 16.62 6.46 30.51
CA ILE A 37 17.04 7.36 31.59
C ILE A 37 16.47 6.83 32.91
N ALA A 38 15.18 6.54 32.96
CA ALA A 38 14.48 6.07 34.16
C ALA A 38 13.20 5.31 33.82
N THR A 39 12.78 4.41 34.71
CA THR A 39 11.51 3.68 34.65
C THR A 39 10.75 3.85 35.96
N TRP A 40 9.43 3.95 35.87
CA TRP A 40 8.54 4.04 37.01
C TRP A 40 7.39 3.05 36.86
N GLU A 41 7.34 2.09 37.76
CA GLU A 41 6.46 0.93 37.68
C GLU A 41 5.29 1.02 38.68
N THR A 42 5.41 1.89 39.69
CA THR A 42 4.41 2.02 40.75
C THR A 42 3.23 2.85 40.27
N SER A 43 2.03 2.29 40.45
CA SER A 43 0.77 2.97 40.19
C SER A 43 -0.23 2.66 41.28
N TRP A 44 -1.28 3.46 41.32
CA TRP A 44 -2.50 3.17 42.08
C TRP A 44 -3.68 3.32 41.14
N ALA A 45 -4.71 2.52 41.33
CA ALA A 45 -5.92 2.55 40.53
C ALA A 45 -7.11 2.98 41.37
N THR A 46 -8.08 3.66 40.75
CA THR A 46 -9.31 4.08 41.45
C THR A 46 -10.17 2.91 41.92
N TRP A 47 -9.89 1.69 41.48
CA TRP A 47 -10.58 0.45 41.89
C TRP A 47 -9.76 -0.40 42.88
N ASP A 48 -8.65 0.13 43.40
CA ASP A 48 -7.88 -0.53 44.46
C ASP A 48 -8.65 -0.50 45.79
N GLN A 49 -8.56 -1.58 46.57
CA GLN A 49 -9.35 -1.73 47.80
C GLN A 49 -8.77 -0.96 49.00
N ASP A 50 -7.47 -0.67 49.01
CA ASP A 50 -6.73 -0.12 50.15
C ASP A 50 -6.28 1.34 49.94
N LEU A 51 -7.14 2.15 49.32
CA LEU A 51 -6.84 3.57 49.10
C LEU A 51 -7.06 4.40 50.36
N ASN A 52 -6.09 5.25 50.70
CA ASN A 52 -6.22 6.26 51.76
C ASN A 52 -6.97 7.51 51.26
N ILE A 53 -8.10 7.32 50.58
CA ILE A 53 -8.93 8.36 49.97
C ILE A 53 -10.39 8.04 50.33
N SER A 54 -11.17 9.04 50.73
CA SER A 54 -12.59 8.83 51.05
C SER A 54 -13.40 8.50 49.79
N ASP A 55 -14.43 7.64 49.89
CA ASP A 55 -15.31 7.30 48.76
C ASP A 55 -15.88 8.53 48.04
N SER A 56 -16.20 9.57 48.81
CA SER A 56 -16.75 10.83 48.30
C SER A 56 -15.75 11.65 47.47
N GLU A 57 -14.46 11.50 47.75
CA GLU A 57 -13.38 12.12 46.97
C GLU A 57 -13.01 11.25 45.78
N LEU A 58 -13.00 9.93 45.95
CA LEU A 58 -12.73 8.97 44.88
C LEU A 58 -13.71 9.11 43.72
N GLN A 59 -15.00 9.33 44.01
CA GLN A 59 -16.03 9.57 42.98
C GLN A 59 -15.80 10.82 42.12
N LYS A 60 -14.97 11.77 42.57
CA LYS A 60 -14.63 12.98 41.81
C LYS A 60 -13.44 12.79 40.88
N ILE A 61 -12.67 11.72 41.10
CA ILE A 61 -11.48 11.40 40.34
C ILE A 61 -11.92 10.54 39.14
N PRO A 62 -11.51 10.85 37.90
CA PRO A 62 -11.78 9.99 36.75
C PRO A 62 -11.26 8.58 36.99
N ALA A 63 -12.05 7.56 36.64
CA ALA A 63 -11.64 6.18 36.83
C ALA A 63 -10.40 5.85 35.97
N GLY A 64 -9.37 5.27 36.59
CA GLY A 64 -8.13 4.95 35.90
C GLY A 64 -6.99 4.53 36.83
N MET A 65 -5.87 4.18 36.21
CA MET A 65 -4.58 3.95 36.86
C MET A 65 -3.73 5.21 36.78
N TYR A 66 -3.17 5.63 37.91
CA TYR A 66 -2.42 6.86 38.05
C TYR A 66 -0.95 6.58 38.37
N PHE A 67 -0.06 7.30 37.68
CA PHE A 67 1.38 7.20 37.85
C PHE A 67 1.93 8.56 38.26
N ASN A 68 2.68 8.58 39.35
CA ASN A 68 3.22 9.80 39.96
C ASN A 68 4.74 9.66 40.18
N PRO A 69 5.55 9.64 39.10
CA PRO A 69 6.99 9.57 39.24
C PRO A 69 7.54 10.82 39.96
N PRO A 70 8.49 10.69 40.90
CA PRO A 70 9.10 11.81 41.62
C PRO A 70 10.20 12.48 40.78
N TRP A 71 9.97 12.63 39.48
CA TRP A 71 10.97 13.12 38.53
C TRP A 71 10.84 14.62 38.27
N GLY A 72 11.92 15.19 37.75
CA GLY A 72 11.97 16.60 37.34
C GLY A 72 12.43 16.75 35.90
N LEU A 73 12.92 17.96 35.59
CA LEU A 73 13.31 18.34 34.23
C LEU A 73 14.42 17.44 33.64
N GLU A 74 15.28 16.87 34.49
CA GLU A 74 16.35 15.94 34.09
C GLU A 74 15.80 14.66 33.42
N GLN A 75 14.57 14.26 33.74
CA GLN A 75 13.88 13.12 33.14
C GLN A 75 12.75 13.57 32.19
N GLY A 76 12.81 14.83 31.72
CA GLY A 76 11.90 15.33 30.69
C GLY A 76 10.48 15.66 31.16
N ILE A 77 10.22 15.76 32.47
CA ILE A 77 8.89 16.12 32.99
C ILE A 77 8.94 17.33 33.92
N THR A 78 7.84 18.08 33.98
CA THR A 78 7.67 19.07 35.04
C THR A 78 7.46 18.37 36.39
N PRO A 79 8.03 18.88 37.51
CA PRO A 79 7.74 18.33 38.83
C PRO A 79 6.23 18.30 39.11
N ASN A 80 5.76 17.28 39.82
CA ASN A 80 4.34 17.04 40.13
C ASN A 80 3.44 16.73 38.92
N THR A 81 4.02 16.24 37.83
CA THR A 81 3.21 15.72 36.71
C THR A 81 2.68 14.33 37.05
N SER A 82 1.37 14.14 36.88
CA SER A 82 0.71 12.83 37.00
C SER A 82 0.31 12.33 35.63
N PHE A 83 0.53 11.04 35.37
CA PHE A 83 0.03 10.36 34.18
C PHE A 83 -1.16 9.50 34.56
N MET A 84 -2.14 9.39 33.66
CA MET A 84 -3.35 8.60 33.87
C MET A 84 -3.55 7.66 32.68
N PHE A 85 -3.81 6.40 32.98
CA PHE A 85 -4.33 5.42 32.04
C PHE A 85 -5.79 5.13 32.40
N SER A 86 -6.72 5.66 31.59
CA SER A 86 -8.16 5.60 31.88
C SER A 86 -8.68 4.17 32.01
N ASP A 87 -9.71 3.99 32.82
CA ASP A 87 -10.45 2.73 32.99
C ASP A 87 -10.95 2.13 31.66
N LEU A 88 -11.50 2.95 30.77
CA LEU A 88 -12.04 2.52 29.49
C LEU A 88 -10.93 1.97 28.58
N ALA A 89 -9.77 2.63 28.56
CA ALA A 89 -8.61 2.16 27.82
C ALA A 89 -8.06 0.85 28.40
N ALA A 90 -7.97 0.76 29.73
CA ALA A 90 -7.55 -0.47 30.40
C ALA A 90 -8.49 -1.64 30.12
N SER A 91 -9.80 -1.43 30.26
CA SER A 91 -10.84 -2.44 29.96
C SER A 91 -10.86 -2.84 28.49
N SER A 92 -10.68 -1.88 27.58
CA SER A 92 -10.61 -2.16 26.14
C SER A 92 -9.38 -3.00 25.80
N LEU A 93 -8.22 -2.69 26.39
CA LEU A 93 -6.98 -3.44 26.18
C LEU A 93 -7.06 -4.84 26.77
N ASP A 94 -7.63 -4.98 27.98
CA ASP A 94 -7.89 -6.27 28.62
C ASP A 94 -8.82 -7.13 27.77
N THR A 95 -9.97 -6.60 27.34
CA THR A 95 -10.91 -7.31 26.46
C THR A 95 -10.24 -7.72 25.15
N PHE A 96 -9.47 -6.81 24.54
CA PHE A 96 -8.74 -7.10 23.30
C PHE A 96 -7.75 -8.25 23.48
N PHE A 97 -6.98 -8.25 24.57
CA PHE A 97 -6.02 -9.31 24.84
C PHE A 97 -6.69 -10.62 25.22
N GLN A 98 -7.73 -10.60 26.04
CA GLN A 98 -8.50 -11.81 26.35
C GLN A 98 -9.02 -12.45 25.06
N ASP A 99 -9.61 -11.66 24.17
CA ASP A 99 -10.13 -12.17 22.90
C ASP A 99 -9.03 -12.65 21.93
N LEU A 100 -7.86 -12.01 21.93
CA LEU A 100 -6.74 -12.34 21.04
C LEU A 100 -5.96 -13.58 21.50
N PHE A 101 -5.68 -13.69 22.81
CA PHE A 101 -4.83 -14.73 23.37
C PHE A 101 -5.60 -15.99 23.81
N THR A 102 -6.91 -15.89 24.04
CA THR A 102 -7.69 -17.01 24.55
C THR A 102 -8.20 -17.90 23.42
N GLY A 103 -7.88 -19.18 23.49
CA GLY A 103 -8.48 -20.19 22.63
C GLY A 103 -7.95 -21.57 22.95
N VAL A 104 -8.31 -22.52 22.09
CA VAL A 104 -7.99 -23.92 22.27
C VAL A 104 -7.35 -24.49 21.01
N TRP A 105 -6.39 -25.39 21.24
CA TRP A 105 -5.82 -26.23 20.22
C TRP A 105 -6.32 -27.66 20.40
N PHE A 106 -6.67 -28.31 19.30
CA PHE A 106 -6.89 -29.75 19.31
C PHE A 106 -6.44 -30.38 18.00
N MET A 107 -6.03 -31.64 18.11
CA MET A 107 -5.63 -32.46 16.99
C MET A 107 -6.87 -33.13 16.39
N ARG A 108 -7.21 -32.83 15.13
CA ARG A 108 -8.32 -33.48 14.40
C ARG A 108 -7.93 -34.85 13.88
N SER A 109 -6.67 -35.01 13.46
CA SER A 109 -6.09 -36.27 12.99
C SER A 109 -4.57 -36.25 13.17
N MET A 110 -3.88 -37.36 12.89
CA MET A 110 -2.41 -37.41 12.96
C MET A 110 -1.68 -36.35 12.11
N TYR A 111 -2.36 -35.77 11.11
CA TYR A 111 -1.78 -34.78 10.20
C TYR A 111 -2.55 -33.45 10.18
N SER A 112 -3.53 -33.28 11.07
CA SER A 112 -4.37 -32.09 11.10
C SER A 112 -4.59 -31.62 12.53
N SER A 113 -4.36 -30.33 12.75
CA SER A 113 -4.73 -29.64 13.97
C SER A 113 -5.60 -28.44 13.66
N SER A 114 -6.29 -27.95 14.68
CA SER A 114 -7.13 -26.76 14.58
C SER A 114 -6.92 -25.88 15.79
N PHE A 115 -6.93 -24.58 15.55
CA PHE A 115 -6.89 -23.53 16.55
C PHE A 115 -8.25 -22.82 16.51
N ILE A 116 -8.96 -22.83 17.63
CA ILE A 116 -10.26 -22.18 17.77
C ILE A 116 -10.13 -21.08 18.81
N PRO A 117 -10.39 -19.81 18.45
CA PRO A 117 -10.36 -18.71 19.41
C PRO A 117 -11.59 -18.79 20.31
N SER A 118 -11.49 -18.22 21.51
CA SER A 118 -12.64 -18.09 22.42
C SER A 118 -13.66 -17.08 21.90
N SER A 119 -13.18 -16.00 21.28
CA SER A 119 -14.01 -14.96 20.65
C SER A 119 -14.00 -15.11 19.14
N LEU A 120 -15.19 -15.25 18.54
CA LEU A 120 -15.35 -15.33 17.08
C LEU A 120 -15.31 -13.97 16.39
N ASN A 121 -15.38 -12.87 17.17
CA ASN A 121 -15.40 -11.51 16.64
C ASN A 121 -13.99 -10.95 16.42
N MET A 122 -12.95 -11.60 16.95
CA MET A 122 -11.58 -11.15 16.83
C MET A 122 -10.96 -11.63 15.51
N TYR A 123 -10.62 -10.68 14.64
CA TYR A 123 -10.21 -10.97 13.26
C TYR A 123 -8.93 -11.81 13.14
N ALA A 124 -8.04 -11.75 14.13
CA ALA A 124 -6.71 -12.38 14.08
C ALA A 124 -6.46 -13.42 15.18
N ALA A 125 -7.41 -13.68 16.06
CA ALA A 125 -7.22 -14.63 17.16
C ALA A 125 -6.80 -16.05 16.73
N PRO A 126 -7.41 -16.71 15.70
CA PRO A 126 -6.99 -18.06 15.31
C PRO A 126 -5.55 -18.08 14.77
N ASP A 127 -5.21 -17.09 13.94
CA ASP A 127 -3.87 -16.97 13.36
C ASP A 127 -2.82 -16.66 14.42
N PHE A 128 -3.16 -15.77 15.36
CA PHE A 128 -2.29 -15.40 16.47
C PHE A 128 -1.96 -16.61 17.35
N ILE A 129 -2.97 -17.35 17.81
CA ILE A 129 -2.78 -18.54 18.65
C ILE A 129 -1.98 -19.62 17.89
N GLN A 130 -2.22 -19.77 16.58
CA GLN A 130 -1.45 -20.69 15.74
C GLN A 130 0.04 -20.28 15.66
N VAL A 131 0.33 -18.99 15.42
CA VAL A 131 1.69 -18.48 15.35
C VAL A 131 2.41 -18.64 16.71
N MET A 132 1.72 -18.36 17.80
CA MET A 132 2.23 -18.55 19.16
C MET A 132 2.54 -20.01 19.46
N ALA A 133 1.67 -20.95 19.06
CA ALA A 133 1.84 -22.36 19.34
C ALA A 133 2.91 -23.03 18.47
N ILE A 134 2.92 -22.78 17.15
CA ILE A 134 3.75 -23.53 16.19
C ILE A 134 4.49 -22.67 15.16
N GLY A 135 4.19 -21.38 15.08
CA GLY A 135 4.83 -20.46 14.13
C GLY A 135 6.28 -20.13 14.48
N ASN A 136 7.07 -19.81 13.47
CA ASN A 136 8.41 -19.25 13.65
C ASN A 136 8.30 -17.71 13.69
N ILE A 137 8.65 -17.11 14.83
CA ILE A 137 8.59 -15.65 15.02
C ILE A 137 10.00 -15.10 14.81
N THR A 138 10.18 -14.26 13.79
CA THR A 138 11.49 -13.66 13.50
C THR A 138 11.99 -12.89 14.72
N GLY A 139 13.23 -13.17 15.14
CA GLY A 139 13.84 -12.56 16.32
C GLY A 139 13.60 -13.32 17.62
N CYS A 140 12.70 -14.31 17.65
CA CYS A 140 12.50 -15.19 18.79
C CYS A 140 13.04 -16.60 18.47
N ASP A 141 13.86 -17.16 19.36
CA ASP A 141 14.29 -18.55 19.21
C ASP A 141 13.11 -19.51 19.43
N VAL A 142 12.86 -20.38 18.46
CA VAL A 142 11.69 -21.26 18.40
C VAL A 142 11.86 -22.48 19.32
N GLY A 143 13.09 -22.71 19.83
CA GLY A 143 13.46 -23.89 20.62
C GLY A 143 13.22 -23.80 22.13
N SER A 144 12.89 -22.62 22.67
CA SER A 144 12.87 -22.40 24.14
C SER A 144 11.55 -21.85 24.68
N MET A 145 11.39 -21.93 26.00
CA MET A 145 10.34 -21.24 26.76
C MET A 145 10.35 -19.72 26.50
N ASP A 146 11.47 -19.18 26.03
CA ASP A 146 11.66 -17.76 25.72
C ASP A 146 10.86 -17.30 24.50
N LYS A 147 10.28 -18.23 23.72
CA LYS A 147 9.39 -17.86 22.61
C LYS A 147 8.20 -17.03 23.09
N LEU A 148 7.54 -17.43 24.19
CA LEU A 148 6.42 -16.66 24.73
C LEU A 148 6.92 -15.32 25.26
N GLN A 149 8.02 -15.30 26.02
CA GLN A 149 8.59 -14.06 26.53
C GLN A 149 8.91 -13.06 25.41
N CYS A 150 9.68 -13.49 24.40
CA CYS A 150 10.04 -12.65 23.26
C CYS A 150 8.82 -12.18 22.45
N ALA A 151 7.82 -13.04 22.27
CA ALA A 151 6.57 -12.64 21.63
C ALA A 151 5.81 -11.59 22.47
N MET A 152 5.76 -11.75 23.79
CA MET A 152 5.12 -10.80 24.69
C MET A 152 5.88 -9.47 24.76
N GLU A 153 7.21 -9.48 24.67
CA GLU A 153 8.04 -8.27 24.51
C GLU A 153 7.71 -7.53 23.21
N ASN A 154 7.54 -8.27 22.09
CA ASN A 154 7.08 -7.68 20.83
C ASN A 154 5.66 -7.09 20.93
N VAL A 155 4.75 -7.74 21.67
CA VAL A 155 3.41 -7.20 21.93
C VAL A 155 3.48 -5.93 22.78
N ALA A 156 4.27 -5.93 23.86
CA ALA A 156 4.46 -4.74 24.69
C ALA A 156 5.08 -3.57 23.89
N ALA A 157 6.03 -3.85 23.01
CA ALA A 157 6.60 -2.87 22.09
C ALA A 157 5.55 -2.32 21.10
N ALA A 158 4.70 -3.18 20.55
CA ALA A 158 3.63 -2.78 19.64
C ALA A 158 2.55 -1.92 20.33
N VAL A 159 2.18 -2.25 21.57
CA VAL A 159 1.26 -1.44 22.39
C VAL A 159 1.88 -0.07 22.68
N THR A 160 3.14 -0.05 23.11
CA THR A 160 3.88 1.19 23.39
C THR A 160 3.94 2.08 22.16
N LYS A 161 4.23 1.50 20.99
CA LYS A 161 4.20 2.21 19.72
C LYS A 161 2.80 2.74 19.40
N SER A 162 1.75 1.96 19.62
CA SER A 162 0.36 2.40 19.37
C SER A 162 -0.02 3.60 20.24
N PHE A 163 0.41 3.63 21.51
CA PHE A 163 0.22 4.80 22.36
C PHE A 163 0.99 6.02 21.86
N ARG A 164 2.26 5.86 21.49
CA ARG A 164 3.10 6.93 20.96
C ARG A 164 2.57 7.48 19.62
N ASP A 165 2.07 6.59 18.76
CA ASP A 165 1.61 6.94 17.42
C ASP A 165 0.20 7.54 17.40
N SER A 166 -0.57 7.39 18.49
CA SER A 166 -1.95 7.86 18.59
C SER A 166 -2.11 9.36 18.25
N VAL A 167 -1.14 10.19 18.64
CA VAL A 167 -1.14 11.63 18.36
C VAL A 167 -0.98 11.92 16.87
N PHE A 168 -0.18 11.12 16.15
CA PHE A 168 0.02 11.27 14.69
C PHE A 168 -1.17 10.75 13.87
N ILE A 169 -1.98 9.87 14.45
CA ILE A 169 -3.17 9.31 13.80
C ILE A 169 -4.38 10.22 14.02
N ALA A 170 -4.50 10.78 15.24
CA ALA A 170 -5.62 11.65 15.60
C ALA A 170 -5.50 13.05 14.99
N ASP A 171 -4.29 13.57 14.87
CA ASP A 171 -4.02 14.88 14.30
C ASP A 171 -3.27 14.76 12.97
N SER A 172 -3.90 15.24 11.89
CA SER A 172 -3.29 15.20 10.55
C SER A 172 -2.31 16.35 10.33
N ASP A 173 -2.20 17.30 11.27
CA ASP A 173 -1.22 18.37 11.22
C ASP A 173 0.13 17.91 11.84
N PRO A 174 1.20 17.78 11.02
CA PRO A 174 2.51 17.39 11.50
C PRO A 174 3.13 18.40 12.50
N VAL A 175 2.63 19.64 12.56
CA VAL A 175 3.14 20.69 13.46
C VAL A 175 2.60 20.54 14.87
N SER A 176 1.31 20.21 15.03
CA SER A 176 0.68 20.00 16.34
C SER A 176 1.09 18.67 16.98
N ALA A 177 1.44 17.66 16.17
CA ALA A 177 1.82 16.34 16.66
C ALA A 177 3.22 16.30 17.32
N SER A 178 3.93 17.43 17.43
CA SER A 178 5.25 17.53 18.10
C SER A 178 6.25 16.48 17.61
N MET A 179 6.24 16.17 16.30
CA MET A 179 7.12 15.16 15.71
C MET A 179 8.58 15.47 16.02
N ALA A 180 9.37 14.44 16.29
CA ALA A 180 10.81 14.58 16.48
C ALA A 180 11.43 15.23 15.23
N VAL A 181 11.98 16.44 15.39
CA VAL A 181 12.58 17.18 14.28
C VAL A 181 13.96 16.60 13.99
N GLY A 182 14.11 15.96 12.84
CA GLY A 182 15.37 15.36 12.39
C GLY A 182 15.64 15.62 10.91
N ARG A 183 16.91 15.48 10.51
CA ARG A 183 17.28 15.47 9.08
C ARG A 183 17.33 14.02 8.61
N ALA A 184 16.38 13.62 7.77
CA ALA A 184 16.40 12.33 7.08
C ALA A 184 16.94 12.51 5.66
N MET A 185 17.67 11.52 5.13
CA MET A 185 18.03 11.48 3.71
C MET A 185 16.90 10.80 2.92
N ALA A 186 16.39 11.47 1.89
CA ALA A 186 15.43 10.87 0.97
C ALA A 186 16.16 10.40 -0.30
N SER A 187 15.81 9.22 -0.81
CA SER A 187 16.25 8.77 -2.13
C SER A 187 15.57 9.64 -3.20
N VAL A 188 16.36 10.27 -4.05
CA VAL A 188 15.86 11.06 -5.17
C VAL A 188 16.27 10.37 -6.47
N ASN A 189 15.31 10.18 -7.38
CA ASN A 189 15.60 9.67 -8.71
C ASN A 189 16.30 10.76 -9.54
N TYR A 190 17.57 10.56 -9.86
CA TYR A 190 18.34 11.43 -10.75
C TYR A 190 18.19 10.95 -12.20
N VAL A 191 17.58 11.77 -13.06
CA VAL A 191 17.44 11.49 -14.49
C VAL A 191 18.43 12.34 -15.28
N GLU A 192 19.48 11.71 -15.81
CA GLU A 192 20.45 12.35 -16.70
C GLU A 192 19.96 12.30 -18.15
N VAL A 193 19.52 13.43 -18.70
CA VAL A 193 19.07 13.49 -20.10
C VAL A 193 20.28 13.61 -21.04
N ARG A 194 20.62 12.52 -21.73
CA ARG A 194 21.68 12.50 -22.75
C ARG A 194 21.14 12.88 -24.13
N TRP A 195 21.37 14.14 -24.52
CA TRP A 195 20.90 14.73 -25.79
C TRP A 195 21.43 14.06 -27.07
N GLN A 196 22.50 13.25 -26.97
CA GLN A 196 23.08 12.53 -28.11
C GLN A 196 22.08 11.59 -28.80
N TRP A 197 21.09 11.09 -28.07
CA TRP A 197 20.06 10.19 -28.60
C TRP A 197 18.97 10.87 -29.44
N ILE A 198 18.87 12.20 -29.39
CA ILE A 198 17.91 12.98 -30.20
C ILE A 198 18.42 13.24 -31.62
N VAL A 199 19.75 13.11 -31.84
CA VAL A 199 20.38 13.37 -33.14
C VAL A 199 19.91 12.38 -34.20
N LEU A 200 19.77 11.10 -33.86
CA LEU A 200 19.35 10.05 -34.79
C LEU A 200 17.92 10.25 -35.32
N PRO A 201 16.87 10.37 -34.47
CA PRO A 201 15.53 10.66 -34.97
C PRO A 201 15.48 12.01 -35.71
N GLY A 202 16.22 13.03 -35.25
CA GLY A 202 16.34 14.30 -35.97
C GLY A 202 16.86 14.15 -37.39
N LEU A 203 17.92 13.37 -37.58
CA LEU A 203 18.48 13.06 -38.91
C LEU A 203 17.51 12.28 -39.78
N VAL A 204 16.80 11.29 -39.22
CA VAL A 204 15.80 10.50 -39.96
C VAL A 204 14.68 11.41 -40.48
N TRP A 205 14.20 12.34 -39.66
CA TRP A 205 13.19 13.32 -40.08
C TRP A 205 13.69 14.24 -41.20
N VAL A 206 14.92 14.75 -41.09
CA VAL A 206 15.52 15.63 -42.10
C VAL A 206 15.72 14.88 -43.42
N LEU A 207 16.26 13.67 -43.38
CA LEU A 207 16.46 12.84 -44.57
C LEU A 207 15.12 12.46 -45.22
N GLY A 208 14.09 12.15 -44.42
CA GLY A 208 12.73 11.92 -44.89
C GLY A 208 12.12 13.14 -45.60
N ALA A 209 12.29 14.34 -45.03
CA ALA A 209 11.81 15.58 -45.66
C ALA A 209 12.54 15.87 -46.98
N VAL A 210 13.87 15.73 -47.01
CA VAL A 210 14.68 15.98 -48.21
C VAL A 210 14.33 15.00 -49.33
N THR A 211 14.13 13.72 -49.02
CA THR A 211 13.73 12.71 -50.03
C THR A 211 12.34 12.98 -50.59
N LEU A 212 11.39 13.40 -49.75
CA LEU A 212 10.04 13.75 -50.18
C LEU A 212 10.04 14.98 -51.11
N VAL A 213 10.73 16.06 -50.73
CA VAL A 213 10.88 17.26 -51.57
C VAL A 213 11.60 16.93 -52.88
N GLY A 214 12.67 16.14 -52.82
CA GLY A 214 13.42 15.69 -53.99
C GLY A 214 12.57 14.88 -54.96
N SER A 215 11.76 13.95 -54.46
CA SER A 215 10.84 13.16 -55.28
C SER A 215 9.75 14.03 -55.92
N MET A 216 9.20 15.02 -55.21
CA MET A 216 8.23 15.96 -55.76
C MET A 216 8.82 16.82 -56.89
N TRP A 217 10.04 17.34 -56.73
CA TRP A 217 10.70 18.13 -57.76
C TRP A 217 11.10 17.30 -58.98
N LYS A 218 11.66 16.11 -58.78
CA LYS A 218 12.02 15.19 -59.88
C LYS A 218 10.78 14.72 -60.65
N SER A 219 9.70 14.39 -59.95
CA SER A 219 8.41 13.99 -60.54
C SER A 219 7.79 15.12 -61.38
N ARG A 220 7.91 16.39 -60.92
CA ARG A 220 7.46 17.56 -61.67
C ARG A 220 8.18 17.74 -63.01
N GLY A 221 9.47 17.43 -63.07
CA GLY A 221 10.26 17.54 -64.31
C GLY A 221 9.95 16.45 -65.35
N VAL A 222 9.42 15.30 -64.92
CA VAL A 222 9.16 14.14 -65.79
C VAL A 222 7.69 14.06 -66.24
N ARG A 223 6.81 14.99 -65.80
CA ARG A 223 5.34 14.90 -65.99
C ARG A 223 4.83 13.48 -65.66
N ALA A 224 5.38 12.86 -64.62
CA ALA A 224 4.86 11.59 -64.15
C ALA A 224 3.39 11.82 -63.74
N PRO A 225 2.45 10.97 -64.19
CA PRO A 225 1.04 11.16 -63.89
C PRO A 225 0.87 11.23 -62.37
N LYS A 226 0.31 12.34 -61.89
CA LYS A 226 -0.11 12.46 -60.50
C LYS A 226 -1.05 11.29 -60.27
N TRP A 227 -0.66 10.36 -59.40
CA TRP A 227 -1.56 9.31 -58.94
C TRP A 227 -2.65 10.01 -58.13
N ARG A 228 -3.67 10.45 -58.86
CA ARG A 228 -4.89 11.04 -58.35
C ARG A 228 -5.79 9.83 -58.13
N ASN A 229 -6.20 9.61 -56.89
CA ASN A 229 -7.10 8.52 -56.50
C ASN A 229 -8.51 8.77 -57.06
N ASP A 230 -8.66 8.95 -58.38
CA ASP A 230 -9.94 9.10 -59.05
C ASP A 230 -10.41 7.71 -59.52
N PRO A 231 -11.54 7.18 -59.02
CA PRO A 231 -12.03 5.84 -59.35
C PRO A 231 -12.65 5.73 -60.75
N VAL A 232 -12.63 6.80 -61.56
CA VAL A 232 -13.28 6.89 -62.87
C VAL A 232 -12.83 5.82 -63.88
N PRO A 233 -11.53 5.42 -63.97
CA PRO A 233 -11.10 4.38 -64.91
C PRO A 233 -11.71 3.00 -64.61
N LEU A 234 -12.05 2.73 -63.34
CA LEU A 234 -12.64 1.46 -62.93
C LEU A 234 -14.10 1.32 -63.36
N LEU A 235 -14.82 2.42 -63.61
CA LEU A 235 -16.22 2.39 -64.05
C LEU A 235 -16.38 1.91 -65.50
N PHE A 236 -15.40 2.18 -66.37
CA PHE A 236 -15.46 1.79 -67.78
C PHE A 236 -14.92 0.38 -68.04
N LEU A 237 -14.11 -0.17 -67.15
CA LEU A 237 -13.57 -1.54 -67.24
C LEU A 237 -14.64 -2.63 -67.11
N PHE A 238 -15.78 -2.35 -66.45
CA PHE A 238 -16.83 -3.35 -66.19
C PHE A 238 -18.02 -3.31 -67.15
N ARG A 239 -18.08 -2.38 -68.12
CA ARG A 239 -19.25 -2.22 -69.01
C ARG A 239 -19.16 -2.94 -70.37
N GLY A 240 -18.06 -3.64 -70.66
CA GLY A 240 -17.86 -4.33 -71.94
C GLY A 240 -17.78 -5.86 -71.80
N ARG A 241 -18.89 -6.53 -71.47
CA ARG A 241 -19.01 -8.00 -71.62
C ARG A 241 -19.94 -8.35 -72.79
N GLY A 242 -19.56 -7.86 -73.97
CA GLY A 242 -20.13 -8.19 -75.27
C GLY A 242 -19.01 -8.04 -76.29
N GLU A 243 -18.89 -9.00 -77.19
CA GLU A 243 -17.79 -9.28 -78.10
C GLU A 243 -17.11 -8.04 -78.75
N ASP A 244 -15.78 -8.11 -78.83
CA ASP A 244 -14.83 -7.22 -79.53
C ASP A 244 -14.67 -5.78 -79.03
N ALA A 245 -13.63 -5.52 -78.22
CA ALA A 245 -13.08 -4.18 -78.05
C ALA A 245 -11.56 -4.17 -77.75
N VAL A 246 -10.83 -3.75 -78.78
CA VAL A 246 -9.48 -3.21 -78.77
C VAL A 246 -9.36 -2.07 -77.74
N GLY A 247 -8.18 -1.91 -77.14
CA GLY A 247 -7.91 -0.92 -76.09
C GLY A 247 -8.46 0.47 -76.38
N VAL A 248 -9.25 0.99 -75.44
CA VAL A 248 -9.87 2.31 -75.55
C VAL A 248 -8.84 3.38 -75.17
N ALA A 249 -8.56 4.30 -76.07
CA ALA A 249 -7.72 5.46 -75.79
C ALA A 249 -8.44 6.40 -74.81
N GLU A 250 -7.73 6.90 -73.80
CA GLU A 250 -8.25 7.71 -72.68
C GLU A 250 -9.08 8.93 -73.13
N ARG A 251 -8.79 9.50 -74.31
CA ARG A 251 -9.52 10.64 -74.88
C ARG A 251 -10.96 10.30 -75.31
N GLU A 252 -11.23 9.08 -75.78
CA GLU A 252 -12.60 8.68 -76.17
C GLU A 252 -13.49 8.40 -74.96
N VAL A 253 -12.89 8.06 -73.81
CA VAL A 253 -13.60 7.86 -72.54
C VAL A 253 -14.00 9.21 -71.94
N GLU A 254 -13.13 10.21 -72.02
CA GLU A 254 -13.37 11.56 -71.50
C GLU A 254 -14.53 12.25 -72.24
N GLU A 255 -14.57 12.15 -73.58
CA GLU A 255 -15.63 12.75 -74.40
C GLU A 255 -16.99 12.06 -74.20
N LYS A 256 -17.01 10.73 -73.97
CA LYS A 256 -18.23 9.99 -73.59
C LYS A 256 -18.68 10.29 -72.16
N ALA A 257 -17.75 10.53 -71.24
CA ALA A 257 -18.04 10.78 -69.83
C ALA A 257 -18.67 12.16 -69.59
N GLU A 258 -18.30 13.19 -70.36
CA GLU A 258 -18.90 14.53 -70.24
C GLU A 258 -20.41 14.55 -70.59
N GLY A 259 -20.89 13.57 -71.37
CA GLY A 259 -22.32 13.40 -71.67
C GLY A 259 -23.11 12.56 -70.66
N LEU A 260 -22.44 11.87 -69.72
CA LEU A 260 -23.05 10.92 -68.78
C LEU A 260 -23.33 11.60 -67.43
N ARG A 261 -24.53 12.19 -67.30
CA ARG A 261 -25.06 12.60 -66.00
C ARG A 261 -25.64 11.39 -65.26
N VAL A 262 -24.82 10.74 -64.45
CA VAL A 262 -25.24 9.64 -63.58
C VAL A 262 -25.77 10.21 -62.26
N ARG A 263 -26.96 9.79 -61.83
CA ARG A 263 -27.54 10.22 -60.54
C ARG A 263 -27.58 9.03 -59.60
N LEU A 264 -27.02 9.21 -58.40
CA LEU A 264 -27.14 8.22 -57.34
C LEU A 264 -28.60 8.19 -56.85
N TYR A 265 -29.26 7.04 -56.93
CA TYR A 265 -30.59 6.85 -56.36
C TYR A 265 -30.64 5.56 -55.54
N GLU A 266 -31.46 5.58 -54.50
CA GLU A 266 -31.66 4.44 -53.63
C GLU A 266 -32.80 3.57 -54.19
N SER A 267 -32.52 2.29 -54.43
CA SER A 267 -33.53 1.32 -54.84
C SER A 267 -33.41 0.08 -53.97
N ASN A 268 -34.50 -0.27 -53.27
CA ASN A 268 -34.57 -1.40 -52.35
C ASN A 268 -33.43 -1.45 -51.30
N GLY A 269 -33.12 -0.30 -50.70
CA GLY A 269 -32.15 -0.19 -49.59
C GLY A 269 -30.68 -0.36 -49.98
N ARG A 270 -30.35 -0.27 -51.28
CA ARG A 270 -28.97 -0.19 -51.78
C ARG A 270 -28.81 1.03 -52.68
N MET A 271 -27.70 1.75 -52.49
CA MET A 271 -27.33 2.88 -53.34
C MET A 271 -26.88 2.36 -54.71
N ALA A 272 -27.57 2.76 -55.77
CA ALA A 272 -27.23 2.40 -57.14
C ALA A 272 -26.92 3.66 -57.96
N LEU A 273 -25.95 3.53 -58.86
CA LEU A 273 -25.55 4.56 -59.84
C LEU A 273 -26.25 4.24 -61.17
N GLY A 274 -27.06 5.18 -61.68
CA GLY A 274 -27.73 5.08 -62.99
C GLY A 274 -27.67 6.38 -63.78
#